data_AF-A0A1X2J257-F1
#
_entry.id   AF-A0A1X2J257-F1
#
_cell.length_a   1.000
_cell.length_b   1.000
_cell.length_c   1.000
_cell.angle_alpha   90.00
_cell.angle_beta   90.00
_cell.angle_gamma   90.00
#
_symmetry.space_group_name_H-M   'P 1'
#
loop_
_entity.id
_entity.type
_entity.pdbx_description
1 polymer ?
#
loop_
_entity_poly.entity_id
_entity_poly.type
_entity_poly.pdbx_seq_one_letter_code
_entity_poly.pdbx_strand_id
1 'polypeptide(L)'
;IPFVLLTNGGGMTEAVKAEQVSSLINVKICPEQVILSHSPLHALVKKYKYKRVLIVGGKEHTSADVAKGYGFNYVVTPQDLQYWNKSLWPYSQANFITDAAYYDYSRIPIEAVMIFHDSYDWGRDLQVVLDTVRSQDGIIGTLKKDVTTQSVPVYFTNNDLIWSTEFPTPRLGQGAFKEALEGLYRTLMDGRASLTSHSFGKPHEATYSYTEQVLSHLHKSMHNESLVADHIYAIGDNPASDIKGANDYGWKSILVRTGVHTSPGNSKEYPADMVCDNVLDAVNWVINEEEG
;
A
#
# COMPACT_ATOMS: atom_id res chain seq x y z
N ILE A 1 -21.34 7.75 15.58
CA ILE A 1 -21.15 7.32 14.18
C ILE A 1 -19.75 6.72 14.07
N PRO A 2 -19.60 5.41 13.82
CA PRO A 2 -18.30 4.79 13.55
C PRO A 2 -17.66 5.36 12.28
N PHE A 3 -16.35 5.60 12.30
CA PHE A 3 -15.60 6.04 11.12
C PHE A 3 -14.18 5.50 11.14
N VAL A 4 -13.56 5.45 9.96
CA VAL A 4 -12.17 5.07 9.74
C VAL A 4 -11.48 6.09 8.83
N LEU A 5 -10.17 6.19 8.96
CA LEU A 5 -9.28 6.95 8.09
C LEU A 5 -8.63 5.98 7.11
N LEU A 6 -9.07 6.00 5.85
CA LEU A 6 -8.52 5.17 4.78
C LEU A 6 -7.57 5.97 3.88
N THR A 7 -6.28 5.61 3.88
CA THR A 7 -5.25 6.32 3.10
C THR A 7 -4.35 5.37 2.31
N ASN A 8 -3.94 5.82 1.12
CA ASN A 8 -2.88 5.16 0.34
C ASN A 8 -1.47 5.53 0.84
N GLY A 9 -1.36 6.40 1.85
CA GLY A 9 -0.10 6.61 2.57
C GLY A 9 0.24 5.43 3.49
N GLY A 10 1.51 5.34 3.88
CA GLY A 10 1.98 4.25 4.76
C GLY A 10 3.40 4.46 5.27
N GLY A 11 4.12 3.37 5.51
CA GLY A 11 5.54 3.36 5.91
C GLY A 11 5.76 3.46 7.42
N MET A 12 4.69 3.43 8.20
CA MET A 12 4.65 3.42 9.67
C MET A 12 3.49 2.57 10.15
N THR A 13 3.41 2.28 11.45
CA THR A 13 2.26 1.55 11.99
C THR A 13 1.01 2.43 12.06
N GLU A 14 -0.16 1.80 12.08
CA GLU A 14 -1.46 2.43 12.29
C GLU A 14 -1.47 3.22 13.60
N ALA A 15 -0.80 2.72 14.65
CA ALA A 15 -0.69 3.38 15.94
C ALA A 15 0.07 4.72 15.85
N VAL A 16 1.21 4.73 15.16
CA VAL A 16 1.98 5.97 14.94
C VAL A 16 1.16 6.96 14.13
N LYS A 17 0.47 6.50 13.09
CA LYS A 17 -0.38 7.39 12.29
C LYS A 17 -1.57 7.92 13.08
N ALA A 18 -2.22 7.09 13.89
CA ALA A 18 -3.33 7.48 14.75
C ALA A 18 -2.91 8.58 15.74
N GLU A 19 -1.74 8.44 16.36
CA GLU A 19 -1.17 9.45 17.26
C GLU A 19 -0.86 10.77 16.55
N GLN A 20 -0.26 10.70 15.35
CA GLN A 20 0.00 11.88 14.52
C GLN A 20 -1.29 12.64 14.19
N VAL A 21 -2.31 11.94 13.68
CA VAL A 21 -3.60 12.56 13.35
C VAL A 21 -4.25 13.11 14.61
N SER A 22 -4.24 12.35 15.71
CA SER A 22 -4.85 12.77 16.97
C SER A 22 -4.29 14.11 17.46
N SER A 23 -2.98 14.27 17.34
CA SER A 23 -2.27 15.48 17.74
C SER A 23 -2.59 16.68 16.84
N LEU A 24 -2.79 16.46 15.54
CA LEU A 24 -3.09 17.51 14.57
C LEU A 24 -4.50 18.10 14.75
N ILE A 25 -5.49 17.25 15.04
CA ILE A 25 -6.90 17.68 15.13
C ILE A 25 -7.41 17.79 16.57
N ASN A 26 -6.58 17.48 17.56
CA ASN A 26 -6.93 17.46 18.99
C ASN A 26 -8.15 16.56 19.30
N VAL A 27 -8.23 15.41 18.64
CA VAL A 27 -9.27 14.39 18.84
C VAL A 27 -8.60 13.03 18.89
N LYS A 28 -8.96 12.18 19.86
CA LYS A 28 -8.38 10.84 19.96
C LYS A 28 -8.83 9.96 18.78
N ILE A 29 -7.87 9.56 17.95
CA ILE A 29 -8.01 8.52 16.94
C ILE A 29 -7.35 7.25 17.47
N CYS A 30 -8.08 6.13 17.45
CA CYS A 30 -7.53 4.84 17.85
C CYS A 30 -6.84 4.15 16.66
N PRO A 31 -5.80 3.31 16.87
CA PRO A 31 -5.12 2.59 15.80
C PRO A 31 -6.07 1.78 14.91
N GLU A 32 -7.13 1.21 15.49
CA GLU A 32 -8.15 0.41 14.80
C GLU A 32 -9.00 1.24 13.82
N GLN A 33 -8.96 2.57 13.94
CA GLN A 33 -9.64 3.48 13.03
C GLN A 33 -8.76 3.90 11.86
N VAL A 34 -7.51 3.44 11.78
CA VAL A 34 -6.58 3.83 10.72
C VAL A 34 -6.30 2.65 9.80
N ILE A 35 -6.47 2.88 8.49
CA ILE A 35 -6.15 1.92 7.45
C ILE A 35 -5.17 2.59 6.50
N LEU A 36 -3.95 2.08 6.51
CA LEU A 36 -2.84 2.47 5.65
C LEU A 36 -2.82 1.58 4.41
N SER A 37 -2.02 1.98 3.41
CA SER A 37 -1.88 1.24 2.15
C SER A 37 -1.51 -0.24 2.35
N HIS A 38 -0.67 -0.53 3.34
CA HIS A 38 -0.20 -1.88 3.65
C HIS A 38 -1.10 -2.66 4.63
N SER A 39 -2.06 -2.03 5.31
CA SER A 39 -2.94 -2.72 6.27
C SER A 39 -3.70 -3.91 5.68
N PRO A 40 -4.24 -3.86 4.43
CA PRO A 40 -4.88 -5.01 3.80
C PRO A 40 -3.99 -6.24 3.64
N LEU A 41 -2.65 -6.09 3.70
CA LEU A 41 -1.72 -7.22 3.63
C LEU A 41 -1.81 -8.15 4.85
N HIS A 42 -2.50 -7.76 5.93
CA HIS A 42 -2.87 -8.68 7.01
C HIS A 42 -3.55 -9.96 6.49
N ALA A 43 -4.35 -9.85 5.43
CA ALA A 43 -5.00 -11.00 4.80
C ALA A 43 -4.00 -12.05 4.25
N LEU A 44 -2.78 -11.62 3.92
CA LEU A 44 -1.72 -12.48 3.39
C LEU A 44 -0.87 -13.14 4.48
N VAL A 45 -0.99 -12.71 5.74
CA VAL A 45 -0.19 -13.25 6.86
C VAL A 45 -0.41 -14.76 6.98
N LYS A 46 -1.66 -15.25 6.93
CA LYS A 46 -1.93 -16.69 7.00
C LYS A 46 -1.19 -17.49 5.92
N LYS A 47 -1.05 -16.92 4.71
CA LYS A 47 -0.38 -17.55 3.57
C LYS A 47 1.14 -17.55 3.72
N TYR A 48 1.73 -16.46 4.22
CA TYR A 48 3.18 -16.27 4.27
C TYR A 48 3.79 -16.24 5.68
N LYS A 49 3.05 -16.61 6.72
CA LYS A 49 3.50 -16.55 8.12
C LYS A 49 4.87 -17.18 8.34
N TYR A 50 5.10 -18.34 7.72
CA TYR A 50 6.35 -19.11 7.81
C TYR A 50 7.10 -19.17 6.48
N LYS A 51 6.84 -18.20 5.60
CA LYS A 51 7.48 -18.05 4.30
C LYS A 51 8.25 -16.76 4.28
N ARG A 52 9.36 -16.70 3.55
CA ARG A 52 10.14 -15.47 3.48
C ARG A 52 9.56 -14.52 2.46
N VAL A 53 9.34 -13.28 2.90
CA VAL A 53 8.80 -12.21 2.07
C VAL A 53 9.83 -11.11 1.96
N LEU A 54 10.05 -10.63 0.74
CA LEU A 54 10.85 -9.45 0.47
C LEU A 54 9.95 -8.22 0.67
N ILE A 55 10.28 -7.41 1.66
CA ILE A 55 9.57 -6.16 1.95
C ILE A 55 10.38 -5.01 1.37
N VAL A 56 9.75 -4.25 0.47
CA VAL A 56 10.40 -3.14 -0.26
C VAL A 56 9.80 -1.81 0.16
N GLY A 57 10.68 -0.81 0.26
CA GLY A 57 10.33 0.58 0.53
C GLY A 57 10.24 0.94 2.01
N GLY A 58 10.07 2.23 2.26
CA GLY A 58 10.14 2.82 3.59
C GLY A 58 11.57 3.19 3.96
N LYS A 59 11.71 3.99 5.02
CA LYS A 59 13.00 4.43 5.51
C LYS A 59 13.61 3.32 6.36
N GLU A 60 14.84 2.91 6.04
CA GLU A 60 15.54 1.86 6.79
C GLU A 60 14.69 0.58 6.92
N HIS A 61 14.33 0.16 8.13
CA HIS A 61 13.57 -1.05 8.42
C HIS A 61 12.10 -0.80 8.81
N THR A 62 11.58 0.43 8.69
CA THR A 62 10.23 0.73 9.20
C THR A 62 9.15 -0.17 8.59
N SER A 63 9.14 -0.36 7.27
CA SER A 63 8.20 -1.27 6.60
C SER A 63 8.39 -2.72 6.99
N ALA A 64 9.64 -3.16 7.20
CA ALA A 64 9.95 -4.52 7.63
C ALA A 64 9.43 -4.80 9.04
N ASP A 65 9.54 -3.82 9.94
CA ASP A 65 9.04 -3.92 11.31
C ASP A 65 7.51 -3.89 11.36
N VAL A 66 6.86 -3.09 10.49
CA VAL A 66 5.41 -3.15 10.29
C VAL A 66 4.99 -4.56 9.84
N ALA A 67 5.65 -5.12 8.83
CA ALA A 67 5.35 -6.48 8.35
C ALA A 67 5.54 -7.54 9.45
N LYS A 68 6.62 -7.47 10.23
CA LYS A 68 6.82 -8.35 11.39
C LYS A 68 5.71 -8.18 12.42
N GLY A 69 5.29 -6.94 12.70
CA GLY A 69 4.17 -6.62 13.59
C GLY A 69 2.84 -7.24 13.14
N TYR A 70 2.62 -7.37 11.84
CA TYR A 70 1.46 -8.08 11.28
C TYR A 70 1.54 -9.60 11.43
N GLY A 71 2.73 -10.16 11.64
CA GLY A 71 2.97 -11.59 11.82
C GLY A 71 3.67 -12.29 10.65
N PHE A 72 4.33 -11.56 9.75
CA PHE A 72 5.28 -12.15 8.79
C PHE A 72 6.59 -12.48 9.53
N ASN A 73 6.86 -13.77 9.79
CA ASN A 73 7.99 -14.13 10.65
C ASN A 73 9.35 -14.04 9.96
N TYR A 74 9.39 -14.20 8.64
CA TYR A 74 10.62 -14.18 7.86
C TYR A 74 10.58 -13.02 6.88
N VAL A 75 10.99 -11.85 7.35
CA VAL A 75 11.06 -10.62 6.55
C VAL A 75 12.52 -10.37 6.15
N VAL A 76 12.73 -10.03 4.89
CA VAL A 76 14.01 -9.54 4.34
C VAL A 76 13.76 -8.28 3.53
N THR A 77 14.72 -7.37 3.50
CA THR A 77 14.68 -6.13 2.71
C THR A 77 15.74 -6.11 1.61
N PRO A 78 15.63 -5.24 0.58
CA PRO A 78 16.70 -5.01 -0.37
C PRO A 78 18.04 -4.64 0.28
N GLN A 79 18.00 -3.86 1.36
CA GLN A 79 19.16 -3.45 2.14
C GLN A 79 19.81 -4.64 2.85
N ASP A 80 19.02 -5.58 3.38
CA ASP A 80 19.51 -6.83 3.97
C ASP A 80 20.31 -7.65 2.96
N LEU A 81 19.78 -7.79 1.74
CA LEU A 81 20.44 -8.54 0.67
C LEU A 81 21.71 -7.84 0.17
N GLN A 82 21.69 -6.50 0.08
CA GLN A 82 22.88 -5.72 -0.27
C GLN A 82 23.95 -5.79 0.83
N TYR A 83 23.56 -5.84 2.10
CA TYR A 83 24.48 -6.05 3.22
C TYR A 83 25.12 -7.44 3.15
N TRP A 84 24.31 -8.48 2.90
CA TRP A 84 24.78 -9.86 2.72
C TRP A 84 25.80 -9.98 1.59
N ASN A 85 25.53 -9.36 0.44
CA ASN A 85 26.46 -9.32 -0.67
C ASN A 85 26.48 -7.96 -1.37
N LYS A 86 27.56 -7.20 -1.14
CA LYS A 86 27.75 -5.85 -1.68
C LYS A 86 27.81 -5.80 -3.21
N SER A 87 28.14 -6.91 -3.88
CA SER A 87 28.16 -6.95 -5.35
C SER A 87 26.75 -6.93 -5.96
N LEU A 88 25.70 -7.13 -5.15
CA LEU A 88 24.31 -7.09 -5.60
C LEU A 88 23.94 -5.75 -6.24
N TRP A 89 24.42 -4.65 -5.66
CA TRP A 89 24.22 -3.32 -6.19
C TRP A 89 25.40 -2.42 -5.83
N PRO A 90 26.35 -2.18 -6.76
CA PRO A 90 27.64 -1.55 -6.45
C PRO A 90 27.56 -0.02 -6.33
N TYR A 91 26.42 0.60 -6.64
CA TYR A 91 26.27 2.05 -6.72
C TYR A 91 25.82 2.70 -5.41
N SER A 92 25.45 1.91 -4.41
CA SER A 92 25.13 2.38 -3.06
C SER A 92 25.59 1.35 -2.01
N GLN A 93 25.46 1.68 -0.73
CA GLN A 93 25.73 0.74 0.37
C GLN A 93 24.60 0.79 1.39
N ALA A 94 24.37 -0.34 2.05
CA ALA A 94 23.52 -0.41 3.22
C ALA A 94 24.21 0.33 4.38
N ASN A 95 23.51 1.29 4.97
CA ASN A 95 24.06 2.18 6.01
C ASN A 95 23.75 1.70 7.44
N PHE A 96 23.27 0.47 7.62
CA PHE A 96 22.96 -0.09 8.93
C PHE A 96 23.36 -1.56 9.02
N ILE A 97 23.57 -2.03 10.25
CA ILE A 97 23.86 -3.43 10.55
C ILE A 97 22.53 -4.17 10.65
N THR A 98 22.50 -5.37 10.08
CA THR A 98 21.33 -6.23 10.08
C THR A 98 21.75 -7.67 10.30
N ASP A 99 20.86 -8.47 10.90
CA ASP A 99 21.03 -9.90 11.09
C ASP A 99 21.06 -10.67 9.75
N ALA A 100 20.85 -10.00 8.62
CA ALA A 100 21.03 -10.56 7.28
C ALA A 100 22.40 -11.24 7.07
N ALA A 101 23.43 -10.82 7.81
CA ALA A 101 24.75 -11.44 7.82
C ALA A 101 24.74 -12.94 8.21
N TYR A 102 23.75 -13.36 9.00
CA TYR A 102 23.66 -14.72 9.54
C TYR A 102 22.94 -15.70 8.61
N TYR A 103 22.42 -15.24 7.47
CA TYR A 103 21.69 -16.06 6.52
C TYR A 103 22.45 -16.16 5.19
N ASP A 104 22.39 -17.34 4.57
CA ASP A 104 22.89 -17.56 3.22
C ASP A 104 21.74 -17.50 2.21
N TYR A 105 21.50 -16.32 1.66
CA TYR A 105 20.41 -16.09 0.70
C TYR A 105 20.63 -16.77 -0.66
N SER A 106 21.81 -17.36 -0.92
CA SER A 106 22.05 -18.19 -2.11
C SER A 106 21.37 -19.56 -2.05
N ARG A 107 20.77 -19.91 -0.91
CA ARG A 107 20.12 -21.22 -0.67
C ARG A 107 18.73 -21.12 -0.09
N ILE A 108 18.29 -19.90 0.21
CA ILE A 108 17.10 -19.64 1.00
C ILE A 108 16.10 -18.87 0.14
N PRO A 109 14.92 -19.45 -0.17
CA PRO A 109 14.00 -18.83 -1.11
C PRO A 109 13.27 -17.65 -0.47
N ILE A 110 12.99 -16.67 -1.31
CA ILE A 110 11.97 -15.64 -1.12
C ILE A 110 10.72 -16.14 -1.85
N GLU A 111 9.54 -16.06 -1.22
CA GLU A 111 8.30 -16.63 -1.75
C GLU A 111 7.25 -15.59 -2.16
N ALA A 112 7.48 -14.32 -1.83
CA ALA A 112 6.71 -13.18 -2.33
C ALA A 112 7.50 -11.88 -2.20
N VAL A 113 7.19 -10.93 -3.07
CA VAL A 113 7.64 -9.54 -2.97
C VAL A 113 6.45 -8.68 -2.57
N MET A 114 6.63 -7.81 -1.59
CA MET A 114 5.60 -6.87 -1.13
C MET A 114 6.19 -5.47 -1.07
N ILE A 115 5.73 -4.57 -1.93
CA ILE A 115 6.12 -3.17 -1.98
C ILE A 115 5.23 -2.42 -0.98
N PHE A 116 5.71 -2.26 0.25
CA PHE A 116 4.94 -1.70 1.37
C PHE A 116 4.84 -0.16 1.28
N HIS A 117 5.88 0.48 0.74
CA HIS A 117 5.99 1.92 0.64
C HIS A 117 6.92 2.30 -0.52
N ASP A 118 7.09 3.58 -0.82
CA ASP A 118 8.06 4.09 -1.80
C ASP A 118 9.49 3.70 -1.46
N SER A 119 10.25 3.37 -2.50
CA SER A 119 11.70 3.10 -2.46
C SER A 119 12.50 4.40 -2.35
N TYR A 120 13.54 4.36 -1.52
CA TYR A 120 14.53 5.45 -1.37
C TYR A 120 15.77 5.24 -2.25
N ASP A 121 15.93 4.07 -2.86
CA ASP A 121 16.99 3.75 -3.81
C ASP A 121 16.40 2.85 -4.90
N TRP A 122 15.82 3.50 -5.91
CA TRP A 122 15.11 2.79 -6.98
C TRP A 122 16.02 1.81 -7.70
N GLY A 123 17.29 2.15 -7.92
CA GLY A 123 18.21 1.29 -8.63
C GLY A 123 18.42 -0.04 -7.91
N ARG A 124 18.76 0.01 -6.62
CA ARG A 124 18.92 -1.20 -5.79
C ARG A 124 17.62 -1.98 -5.70
N ASP A 125 16.52 -1.31 -5.36
CA ASP A 125 15.29 -2.00 -5.03
C ASP A 125 14.66 -2.62 -6.30
N LEU A 126 14.74 -1.96 -7.47
CA LEU A 126 14.37 -2.55 -8.75
C LEU A 126 15.24 -3.76 -9.08
N GLN A 127 16.57 -3.66 -8.93
CA GLN A 127 17.49 -4.78 -9.18
C GLN A 127 17.13 -5.99 -8.31
N VAL A 128 16.95 -5.80 -7.00
CA VAL A 128 16.59 -6.88 -6.07
C VAL A 128 15.25 -7.51 -6.42
N VAL A 129 14.23 -6.70 -6.72
CA VAL A 129 12.91 -7.24 -7.08
C VAL A 129 13.00 -8.03 -8.38
N LEU A 130 13.67 -7.49 -9.41
CA LEU A 130 13.89 -8.16 -10.70
C LEU A 130 14.63 -9.49 -10.54
N ASP A 131 15.70 -9.52 -9.74
CA ASP A 131 16.43 -10.76 -9.46
C ASP A 131 15.55 -11.78 -8.74
N THR A 132 14.71 -11.33 -7.80
CA THR A 132 13.79 -12.21 -7.09
C THR A 132 12.75 -12.81 -8.03
N VAL A 133 12.08 -12.01 -8.85
CA VAL A 133 11.00 -12.50 -9.74
C VAL A 133 11.53 -13.31 -10.92
N ARG A 134 12.83 -13.21 -11.24
CA ARG A 134 13.49 -13.96 -12.33
C ARG A 134 14.33 -15.15 -11.82
N SER A 135 14.48 -15.29 -10.50
CA SER A 135 15.28 -16.34 -9.88
C SER A 135 14.70 -17.73 -10.12
N GLN A 136 15.52 -18.77 -10.02
CA GLN A 136 15.01 -20.13 -9.88
C GLN A 136 14.42 -20.30 -8.48
N ASP A 137 13.11 -20.54 -8.40
CA ASP A 137 12.37 -20.84 -7.16
C ASP A 137 12.56 -19.82 -6.02
N GLY A 138 12.77 -18.55 -6.34
CA GLY A 138 12.92 -17.49 -5.34
C GLY A 138 14.34 -17.36 -4.76
N ILE A 139 15.33 -18.09 -5.29
CA ILE A 139 16.71 -18.11 -4.78
C ILE A 139 17.54 -17.00 -5.45
N ILE A 140 17.92 -15.98 -4.68
CA ILE A 140 18.72 -14.86 -5.17
C ILE A 140 20.08 -15.33 -5.70
N GLY A 141 20.52 -14.74 -6.81
CA GLY A 141 21.76 -15.10 -7.52
C GLY A 141 21.59 -16.22 -8.55
N THR A 142 20.38 -16.77 -8.69
CA THR A 142 20.04 -17.72 -9.75
C THR A 142 19.19 -17.06 -10.83
N LEU A 143 19.10 -17.69 -12.00
CA LEU A 143 18.19 -17.29 -13.07
C LEU A 143 17.39 -18.50 -13.54
N LYS A 144 16.08 -18.33 -13.61
CA LYS A 144 15.17 -19.34 -14.16
C LYS A 144 15.37 -19.47 -15.66
N LYS A 145 15.29 -20.71 -16.17
CA LYS A 145 15.39 -21.00 -17.61
C LYS A 145 14.13 -20.61 -18.38
N ASP A 146 12.97 -20.87 -17.80
CA ASP A 146 11.69 -20.44 -18.35
C ASP A 146 11.43 -18.97 -17.99
N VAL A 147 11.51 -18.12 -19.00
CA VAL A 147 11.35 -16.67 -18.92
C VAL A 147 9.91 -16.22 -19.22
N THR A 148 8.98 -17.15 -19.45
CA THR A 148 7.58 -16.81 -19.75
C THR A 148 6.77 -16.50 -18.49
N THR A 149 7.28 -16.87 -17.32
CA THR A 149 6.58 -16.74 -16.04
C THR A 149 7.50 -16.22 -14.94
N GLN A 150 6.99 -15.33 -14.09
CA GLN A 150 7.69 -14.91 -12.88
C GLN A 150 7.75 -16.03 -11.84
N SER A 151 8.75 -15.99 -10.97
CA SER A 151 8.98 -17.03 -9.95
C SER A 151 8.18 -16.83 -8.68
N VAL A 152 7.88 -15.58 -8.31
CA VAL A 152 7.16 -15.24 -7.09
C VAL A 152 6.12 -14.15 -7.36
N PRO A 153 4.99 -14.12 -6.64
CA PRO A 153 4.03 -13.04 -6.75
C PRO A 153 4.60 -11.72 -6.22
N VAL A 154 4.18 -10.61 -6.84
CA VAL A 154 4.51 -9.25 -6.42
C VAL A 154 3.22 -8.56 -5.98
N TYR A 155 3.26 -7.93 -4.80
CA TYR A 155 2.16 -7.17 -4.22
C TYR A 155 2.55 -5.69 -4.09
N PHE A 156 1.70 -4.80 -4.57
CA PHE A 156 1.80 -3.34 -4.39
C PHE A 156 0.74 -2.87 -3.42
N THR A 157 1.07 -1.91 -2.58
CA THR A 157 0.14 -1.34 -1.58
C THR A 157 -0.47 -0.01 -2.03
N ASN A 158 0.17 0.65 -2.99
CA ASN A 158 -0.27 1.92 -3.57
C ASN A 158 0.06 1.95 -5.08
N ASN A 159 -0.90 2.35 -5.90
CA ASN A 159 -0.74 2.45 -7.36
C ASN A 159 -0.75 3.90 -7.86
N ASP A 160 -0.77 4.88 -6.97
CA ASP A 160 -0.77 6.28 -7.34
C ASP A 160 0.53 6.60 -8.10
N LEU A 161 0.39 6.97 -9.38
CA LEU A 161 1.52 7.36 -10.23
C LEU A 161 2.17 8.64 -9.69
N ILE A 162 1.34 9.57 -9.23
CA ILE A 162 1.73 10.86 -8.69
C ILE A 162 0.99 11.16 -7.38
N TRP A 163 1.61 11.95 -6.52
CA TRP A 163 1.00 12.44 -5.27
C TRP A 163 1.49 13.86 -4.94
N SER A 164 0.76 14.52 -4.04
CA SER A 164 1.01 15.90 -3.63
C SER A 164 1.91 15.99 -2.40
N THR A 165 2.86 16.92 -2.42
CA THR A 165 3.76 17.25 -1.30
C THR A 165 3.77 18.78 -1.11
N GLU A 166 4.63 19.30 -0.23
CA GLU A 166 4.88 20.75 -0.13
C GLU A 166 5.49 21.35 -1.41
N PHE A 167 6.00 20.53 -2.33
CA PHE A 167 6.52 21.00 -3.60
C PHE A 167 5.37 21.45 -4.54
N PRO A 168 5.52 22.55 -5.32
CA PRO A 168 4.43 23.11 -6.12
C PRO A 168 3.85 22.21 -7.22
N THR A 169 4.56 21.15 -7.62
CA THR A 169 4.09 20.20 -8.64
C THR A 169 4.12 18.76 -8.12
N PRO A 170 3.23 17.87 -8.60
CA PRO A 170 3.13 16.50 -8.12
C PRO A 170 4.46 15.75 -8.18
N ARG A 171 4.71 14.87 -7.21
CA ARG A 171 5.89 13.98 -7.16
C ARG A 171 5.49 12.59 -7.61
N LEU A 172 6.45 11.80 -8.12
CA LEU A 172 6.23 10.39 -8.42
C LEU A 172 5.92 9.62 -7.13
N GLY A 173 4.93 8.73 -7.20
CA GLY A 173 4.59 7.79 -6.12
C GLY A 173 4.93 6.35 -6.48
N GLN A 174 4.40 5.41 -5.71
CA GLN A 174 4.69 3.98 -5.85
C GLN A 174 4.23 3.43 -7.21
N GLY A 175 3.19 4.01 -7.82
CA GLY A 175 2.76 3.66 -9.17
C GLY A 175 3.84 3.88 -10.23
N ALA A 176 4.67 4.91 -10.09
CA ALA A 176 5.78 5.15 -11.02
C ALA A 176 6.89 4.10 -10.86
N PHE A 177 7.15 3.64 -9.64
CA PHE A 177 8.07 2.53 -9.39
C PHE A 177 7.54 1.23 -10.01
N LYS A 178 6.23 0.99 -9.93
CA LYS A 178 5.56 -0.14 -10.60
C LYS A 178 5.75 -0.10 -12.11
N GLU A 179 5.49 1.03 -12.76
CA GLU A 179 5.71 1.20 -14.21
C GLU A 179 7.17 0.94 -14.60
N ALA A 180 8.13 1.44 -13.82
CA ALA A 180 9.54 1.18 -14.05
C ALA A 180 9.88 -0.31 -13.92
N LEU A 181 9.38 -0.98 -12.88
CA LEU A 181 9.60 -2.41 -12.65
C LEU A 181 9.02 -3.26 -13.78
N GLU A 182 7.76 -3.01 -14.17
CA GLU A 182 7.07 -3.76 -15.22
C GLU A 182 7.73 -3.54 -16.58
N GLY A 183 8.14 -2.31 -16.88
CA GLY A 183 8.87 -1.95 -18.11
C GLY A 183 10.24 -2.63 -18.20
N LEU A 184 11.01 -2.62 -17.10
CA LEU A 184 12.31 -3.29 -17.02
C LEU A 184 12.15 -4.81 -17.12
N TYR A 185 11.19 -5.40 -16.41
CA TYR A 185 10.91 -6.83 -16.48
C TYR A 185 10.59 -7.24 -17.92
N ARG A 186 9.65 -6.55 -18.59
CA ARG A 186 9.29 -6.83 -19.99
C ARG A 186 10.50 -6.74 -20.91
N THR A 187 11.35 -5.73 -20.74
CA THR A 187 12.57 -5.55 -21.54
C THR A 187 13.55 -6.70 -21.32
N LEU A 188 13.77 -7.13 -20.08
CA LEU A 188 14.63 -8.26 -19.73
C LEU A 188 14.10 -9.61 -20.21
N MET A 189 12.80 -9.70 -20.52
CA MET A 189 12.15 -10.87 -21.11
C MET A 189 12.08 -10.79 -22.65
N ASP A 190 12.69 -9.79 -23.28
CA ASP A 190 12.60 -9.51 -24.72
C ASP A 190 11.14 -9.36 -25.20
N GLY A 191 10.27 -8.81 -24.35
CA GLY A 191 8.83 -8.67 -24.63
C GLY A 191 8.03 -9.97 -24.59
N ARG A 192 8.63 -11.11 -24.23
CA ARG A 192 7.96 -12.43 -24.22
C ARG A 192 7.09 -12.67 -22.98
N ALA A 193 7.24 -11.86 -21.95
CA ALA A 193 6.45 -11.94 -20.73
C ALA A 193 6.25 -10.56 -20.11
N SER A 194 5.15 -10.44 -19.38
CA SER A 194 4.83 -9.28 -18.55
C SER A 194 4.83 -9.70 -17.08
N LEU A 195 5.24 -8.79 -16.21
CA LEU A 195 5.14 -9.02 -14.78
C LEU A 195 3.67 -8.93 -14.36
N THR A 196 3.19 -9.95 -13.65
CA THR A 196 1.87 -9.93 -13.02
C THR A 196 2.02 -9.48 -11.57
N SER A 197 1.35 -8.39 -11.24
CA SER A 197 1.34 -7.82 -9.90
C SER A 197 -0.09 -7.77 -9.33
N HIS A 198 -0.21 -7.94 -8.01
CA HIS A 198 -1.46 -7.78 -7.28
C HIS A 198 -1.43 -6.45 -6.56
N SER A 199 -2.49 -5.67 -6.71
CA SER A 199 -2.54 -4.31 -6.21
C SER A 199 -3.55 -4.17 -5.08
N PHE A 200 -3.11 -3.58 -3.98
CA PHE A 200 -3.91 -3.06 -2.88
C PHE A 200 -3.87 -1.53 -2.90
N GLY A 201 -4.48 -0.90 -1.90
CA GLY A 201 -4.76 0.53 -1.89
C GLY A 201 -6.02 0.85 -2.69
N LYS A 202 -6.54 2.05 -2.53
CA LYS A 202 -7.61 2.59 -3.38
C LYS A 202 -7.10 2.73 -4.81
N PRO A 203 -7.91 2.45 -5.84
CA PRO A 203 -9.35 2.13 -5.81
C PRO A 203 -9.66 0.61 -5.75
N HIS A 204 -8.75 -0.25 -5.31
CA HIS A 204 -8.94 -1.71 -5.42
C HIS A 204 -9.93 -2.28 -4.38
N GLU A 205 -10.80 -3.18 -4.84
CA GLU A 205 -11.84 -3.86 -4.06
C GLU A 205 -11.32 -4.48 -2.75
N ALA A 206 -10.14 -5.11 -2.77
CA ALA A 206 -9.54 -5.74 -1.59
C ALA A 206 -9.35 -4.74 -0.42
N THR A 207 -9.09 -3.47 -0.72
CA THR A 207 -8.92 -2.41 0.27
C THR A 207 -10.26 -2.03 0.90
N TYR A 208 -11.32 -1.92 0.11
CA TYR A 208 -12.66 -1.59 0.58
C TYR A 208 -13.28 -2.77 1.36
N SER A 209 -13.07 -4.00 0.89
CA SER A 209 -13.48 -5.20 1.63
C SER A 209 -12.80 -5.34 2.98
N TYR A 210 -11.49 -5.04 3.06
CA TYR A 210 -10.80 -4.96 4.35
C TYR A 210 -11.37 -3.84 5.23
N THR A 211 -11.65 -2.68 4.64
CA THR A 211 -12.20 -1.52 5.35
C THR A 211 -13.58 -1.81 5.94
N GLU A 212 -14.44 -2.50 5.20
CA GLU A 212 -15.76 -2.93 5.67
C GLU A 212 -15.66 -3.87 6.87
N GLN A 213 -14.70 -4.81 6.85
CA GLN A 213 -14.45 -5.70 7.99
C GLN A 213 -14.01 -4.93 9.24
N VAL A 214 -13.17 -3.89 9.08
CA VAL A 214 -12.74 -3.01 10.16
C VAL A 214 -13.93 -2.19 10.70
N LEU A 215 -14.72 -1.58 9.81
CA LEU A 215 -15.92 -0.83 10.19
C LEU A 215 -16.93 -1.70 10.95
N SER A 216 -17.15 -2.94 10.49
CA SER A 216 -18.02 -3.90 11.16
C SER A 216 -17.51 -4.26 12.56
N HIS A 217 -16.20 -4.43 12.73
CA HIS A 217 -15.60 -4.66 14.06
C HIS A 217 -15.74 -3.44 14.98
N LEU A 218 -15.55 -2.23 14.46
CA LEU A 218 -15.73 -1.00 15.23
C LEU A 218 -17.19 -0.79 15.62
N HIS A 219 -18.12 -1.03 14.72
CA HIS A 219 -19.55 -0.95 15.03
C HIS A 219 -19.92 -1.94 16.14
N LYS A 220 -19.47 -3.19 16.03
CA LYS A 220 -19.68 -4.21 17.06
C LYS A 220 -19.09 -3.82 18.41
N SER A 221 -17.89 -3.24 18.45
CA SER A 221 -17.27 -2.83 19.71
C SER A 221 -17.99 -1.63 20.36
N MET A 222 -18.54 -0.72 19.55
CA MET A 222 -19.25 0.47 20.04
C MET A 222 -20.70 0.19 20.45
N HIS A 223 -21.39 -0.70 19.75
CA HIS A 223 -22.84 -0.89 19.88
C HIS A 223 -23.25 -2.29 20.37
N ASN A 224 -22.29 -3.23 20.49
CA ASN A 224 -22.53 -4.63 20.83
C ASN A 224 -23.48 -5.37 19.84
N GLU A 225 -23.56 -4.86 18.61
CA GLU A 225 -24.39 -5.39 17.53
C GLU A 225 -23.53 -5.71 16.31
N SER A 226 -23.80 -6.83 15.64
CA SER A 226 -23.16 -7.18 14.37
C SER A 226 -24.09 -6.76 13.23
N LEU A 227 -24.17 -5.46 12.98
CA LEU A 227 -24.87 -4.91 11.82
C LEU A 227 -23.86 -4.50 10.73
N VAL A 228 -24.24 -4.75 9.48
CA VAL A 228 -23.61 -4.14 8.30
C VAL A 228 -24.29 -2.78 8.16
N ALA A 229 -23.51 -1.70 8.08
CA ALA A 229 -24.08 -0.37 7.92
C ALA A 229 -24.89 -0.29 6.62
N ASP A 230 -26.14 0.18 6.69
CA ASP A 230 -27.01 0.32 5.51
C ASP A 230 -26.40 1.28 4.48
N HIS A 231 -25.71 2.32 4.95
CA HIS A 231 -25.01 3.29 4.13
C HIS A 231 -23.58 3.52 4.64
N ILE A 232 -22.59 3.42 3.74
CA ILE A 232 -21.20 3.84 3.98
C ILE A 232 -20.87 5.00 3.04
N TYR A 233 -20.33 6.08 3.62
CA TYR A 233 -19.94 7.29 2.91
C TYR A 233 -18.42 7.40 2.83
N ALA A 234 -17.89 7.44 1.62
CA ALA A 234 -16.47 7.70 1.36
C ALA A 234 -16.25 9.18 1.04
N ILE A 235 -15.53 9.88 1.91
CA ILE A 235 -15.19 11.30 1.72
C ILE A 235 -13.72 11.38 1.28
N GLY A 236 -13.46 11.94 0.11
CA GLY A 236 -12.10 12.03 -0.45
C GLY A 236 -11.92 13.13 -1.48
N ASP A 237 -10.67 13.42 -1.83
CA ASP A 237 -10.29 14.53 -2.71
C ASP A 237 -9.80 14.08 -4.09
N ASN A 238 -9.53 12.78 -4.27
CA ASN A 238 -8.99 12.24 -5.52
C ASN A 238 -10.05 11.41 -6.27
N PRO A 239 -10.59 11.91 -7.41
CA PRO A 239 -11.61 11.20 -8.17
C PRO A 239 -11.18 9.81 -8.67
N ALA A 240 -9.93 9.65 -9.10
CA ALA A 240 -9.43 8.40 -9.67
C ALA A 240 -9.13 7.31 -8.61
N SER A 241 -9.14 7.69 -7.32
CA SER A 241 -8.79 6.81 -6.20
C SER A 241 -9.95 6.67 -5.21
N ASP A 242 -10.32 7.76 -4.54
CA ASP A 242 -11.36 7.74 -3.49
C ASP A 242 -12.75 7.51 -4.08
N ILE A 243 -13.11 8.32 -5.07
CA ILE A 243 -14.46 8.34 -5.65
C ILE A 243 -14.68 7.11 -6.51
N LYS A 244 -13.74 6.82 -7.42
CA LYS A 244 -13.78 5.62 -8.23
C LYS A 244 -13.89 4.36 -7.36
N GLY A 245 -13.04 4.22 -6.35
CA GLY A 245 -13.05 3.03 -5.48
C GLY A 245 -14.34 2.88 -4.68
N ALA A 246 -14.87 3.99 -4.15
CA ALA A 246 -16.15 3.98 -3.44
C ALA A 246 -17.31 3.58 -4.36
N ASN A 247 -17.40 4.20 -5.54
CA ASN A 247 -18.45 3.90 -6.52
C ASN A 247 -18.38 2.46 -7.02
N ASP A 248 -17.19 1.96 -7.35
CA ASP A 248 -16.99 0.59 -7.83
C ASP A 248 -17.37 -0.45 -6.77
N TYR A 249 -17.18 -0.13 -5.49
CA TYR A 249 -17.54 -1.01 -4.36
C TYR A 249 -19.02 -0.86 -3.94
N GLY A 250 -19.72 0.17 -4.42
CA GLY A 250 -21.12 0.44 -4.10
C GLY A 250 -21.34 1.30 -2.85
N TRP A 251 -20.32 2.05 -2.40
CA TRP A 251 -20.46 3.05 -1.34
C TRP A 251 -20.90 4.41 -1.92
N LYS A 252 -21.54 5.24 -1.10
CA LYS A 252 -21.84 6.63 -1.47
C LYS A 252 -20.56 7.45 -1.41
N SER A 253 -20.24 8.20 -2.46
CA SER A 253 -19.01 8.97 -2.57
C SER A 253 -19.24 10.48 -2.45
N ILE A 254 -18.36 11.15 -1.71
CA ILE A 254 -18.38 12.60 -1.53
C ILE A 254 -17.01 13.16 -1.87
N LEU A 255 -16.97 13.99 -2.91
CA LEU A 255 -15.77 14.65 -3.39
C LEU A 255 -15.57 16.00 -2.70
N VAL A 256 -14.46 16.17 -1.99
CA VAL A 256 -14.09 17.46 -1.37
C VAL A 256 -13.09 18.23 -2.24
N ARG A 257 -13.05 19.56 -2.09
CA ARG A 257 -12.21 20.45 -2.93
C ARG A 257 -10.91 20.94 -2.28
N THR A 258 -10.53 20.33 -1.17
CA THR A 258 -9.36 20.71 -0.37
C THR A 258 -8.07 19.96 -0.75
N GLY A 259 -8.04 19.27 -1.90
CA GLY A 259 -6.91 18.40 -2.27
C GLY A 259 -6.67 18.29 -3.78
N VAL A 260 -6.54 17.06 -4.30
CA VAL A 260 -6.24 16.79 -5.72
C VAL A 260 -7.28 17.41 -6.65
N HIS A 261 -8.57 17.23 -6.34
CA HIS A 261 -9.64 17.94 -7.02
C HIS A 261 -9.81 19.33 -6.43
N THR A 262 -9.62 20.36 -7.26
CA THR A 262 -9.83 21.78 -6.89
C THR A 262 -10.82 22.49 -7.81
N SER A 263 -11.26 21.82 -8.87
CA SER A 263 -12.08 22.43 -9.91
C SER A 263 -13.54 22.61 -9.45
N PRO A 264 -14.24 23.66 -9.91
CA PRO A 264 -15.67 23.77 -9.73
C PRO A 264 -16.43 22.60 -10.37
N GLY A 265 -17.51 22.18 -9.71
CA GLY A 265 -18.33 21.06 -10.13
C GLY A 265 -17.75 19.70 -9.72
N ASN A 266 -18.30 18.66 -10.31
CA ASN A 266 -17.90 17.28 -10.11
C ASN A 266 -16.79 16.87 -11.09
N SER A 267 -16.11 15.76 -10.81
CA SER A 267 -15.18 15.15 -11.76
C SER A 267 -15.92 14.72 -13.03
N LYS A 268 -15.33 14.98 -14.20
CA LYS A 268 -15.90 14.57 -15.50
C LYS A 268 -15.76 13.08 -15.75
N GLU A 269 -14.69 12.48 -15.25
CA GLU A 269 -14.35 11.07 -15.52
C GLU A 269 -14.87 10.14 -14.42
N TYR A 270 -14.82 10.58 -13.17
CA TYR A 270 -15.24 9.81 -11.98
C TYR A 270 -16.17 10.65 -11.09
N PRO A 271 -17.42 10.89 -11.52
CA PRO A 271 -18.34 11.74 -10.76
C PRO A 271 -18.72 11.11 -9.40
N ALA A 272 -18.67 11.92 -8.34
CA ALA A 272 -19.15 11.54 -7.01
C ALA A 272 -20.66 11.73 -6.85
N ASP A 273 -21.28 11.13 -5.83
CA ASP A 273 -22.71 11.36 -5.52
C ASP A 273 -22.94 12.78 -5.00
N MET A 274 -21.97 13.32 -4.26
CA MET A 274 -22.00 14.69 -3.74
C MET A 274 -20.64 15.38 -3.88
N VAL A 275 -20.65 16.71 -4.03
CA VAL A 275 -19.44 17.54 -4.02
C VAL A 275 -19.57 18.58 -2.93
N CYS A 276 -18.60 18.62 -2.02
CA CYS A 276 -18.54 19.56 -0.90
C CYS A 276 -17.26 20.39 -0.96
N ASP A 277 -17.26 21.56 -0.34
CA ASP A 277 -16.06 22.41 -0.35
C ASP A 277 -14.98 21.84 0.58
N ASN A 278 -15.37 21.24 1.71
CA ASN A 278 -14.44 20.63 2.68
C ASN A 278 -15.11 19.45 3.43
N VAL A 279 -14.34 18.81 4.32
CA VAL A 279 -14.80 17.64 5.09
C VAL A 279 -15.92 17.95 6.09
N LEU A 280 -15.98 19.17 6.65
CA LEU A 280 -17.04 19.56 7.57
C LEU A 280 -18.38 19.63 6.83
N ASP A 281 -18.39 20.23 5.65
CA ASP A 281 -19.58 20.31 4.80
C ASP A 281 -20.07 18.91 4.38
N ALA A 282 -19.13 18.02 4.05
CA ALA A 282 -19.43 16.63 3.73
C ALA A 282 -20.10 15.88 4.90
N VAL A 283 -19.55 16.00 6.11
CA VAL A 283 -20.12 15.35 7.30
C VAL A 283 -21.49 15.93 7.65
N ASN A 284 -21.66 17.25 7.60
CA ASN A 284 -22.95 17.88 7.83
C ASN A 284 -24.00 17.43 6.81
N TRP A 285 -23.61 17.29 5.54
CA TRP A 285 -24.50 16.78 4.51
C TRP A 285 -24.92 15.34 4.79
N VAL A 286 -23.99 14.45 5.17
CA VAL A 286 -24.30 13.06 5.53
C VAL A 286 -25.28 12.98 6.69
N ILE A 287 -25.06 13.78 7.75
CA ILE A 287 -25.96 13.79 8.91
C ILE A 287 -27.37 14.24 8.50
N ASN A 288 -27.48 15.32 7.72
CA ASN A 288 -28.79 15.80 7.26
C ASN A 288 -29.49 14.77 6.36
N GLU A 289 -28.76 14.10 5.47
CA GLU A 289 -29.31 13.07 4.58
C GLU A 289 -29.88 11.87 5.35
N GLU A 290 -29.24 11.45 6.45
CA GLU A 290 -29.70 10.32 7.27
C GLU A 290 -30.76 10.70 8.31
N GLU A 291 -30.79 11.96 8.78
CA GLU A 291 -31.75 12.44 9.79
C GLU A 291 -33.07 12.97 9.21
N GLY A 292 -33.09 13.39 7.93
CA GLY A 292 -34.29 13.89 7.23
C GLY A 292 -34.58 15.37 7.47
#